data_AF-A0A440IBS1-F1
#
_entry.id   AF-A0A440IBS1-F1
#
_cell.length_a   1.000
_cell.length_b   1.000
_cell.length_c   1.000
_cell.angle_alpha   90.00
_cell.angle_beta   90.00
_cell.angle_gamma   90.00
#
_symmetry.space_group_name_H-M   'P 1'
#
loop_
_entity.id
_entity.type
_entity.pdbx_description
1 polymer ?
#
loop_
_entity_poly.entity_id
_entity_poly.type
_entity_poly.pdbx_seq_one_letter_code
_entity_poly.pdbx_strand_id
1 'polypeptide(L)'
;MDAQLEDKTLEDSLAESLADLVPDAKTVSEDEFVEVVGGALEAVGGTLLFKMCVQNEGEGQHVAAACVGDGGNRQFLLLTLPTGGGALKVETASRST
;
A
#
# COMPACT_ATOMS: atom_id res chain seq x y z
N MET A 1 24.02 1.57 6.82
CA MET A 1 23.36 2.29 5.70
C MET A 1 22.30 1.41 5.03
N ASP A 2 21.81 0.36 5.71
CA ASP A 2 21.25 -0.81 5.02
C ASP A 2 19.71 -0.81 5.01
N ALA A 3 19.07 -0.43 6.13
CA ALA A 3 17.61 -0.38 6.25
C ALA A 3 16.91 0.51 5.21
N GLN A 4 17.52 1.66 4.84
CA GLN A 4 16.91 2.59 3.89
C GLN A 4 16.92 2.07 2.44
N LEU A 5 17.86 1.19 2.10
CA LEU A 5 17.90 0.51 0.81
C LEU A 5 16.90 -0.66 0.78
N GLU A 6 16.77 -1.37 1.91
CA GLU A 6 15.77 -2.43 2.07
C GLU A 6 14.34 -1.89 2.00
N ASP A 7 14.04 -0.77 2.69
CA ASP A 7 12.72 -0.12 2.65
C ASP A 7 12.31 0.26 1.21
N LYS A 8 13.19 0.95 0.46
CA LYS A 8 12.91 1.31 -0.93
C LYS A 8 12.71 0.11 -1.84
N THR A 9 13.53 -0.93 -1.66
CA THR A 9 13.40 -2.15 -2.47
C THR A 9 12.06 -2.84 -2.21
N LEU A 10 11.58 -2.82 -0.96
CA LEU A 10 10.26 -3.34 -0.60
C LEU A 10 9.14 -2.46 -1.14
N GLU A 11 9.26 -1.13 -1.04
CA GLU A 11 8.30 -0.18 -1.62
C GLU A 11 8.13 -0.39 -3.11
N ASP A 12 9.24 -0.43 -3.87
CA ASP A 12 9.23 -0.65 -5.32
C ASP A 12 8.67 -2.04 -5.67
N SER A 13 9.06 -3.10 -4.95
CA SER A 13 8.57 -4.46 -5.22
C SER A 13 7.07 -4.60 -4.95
N LEU A 14 6.57 -3.96 -3.89
CA LEU A 14 5.14 -3.93 -3.56
C LEU A 14 4.38 -3.07 -4.58
N ALA A 15 4.88 -1.87 -4.89
CA ALA A 15 4.24 -1.00 -5.86
C ALA A 15 4.14 -1.67 -7.24
N GLU A 16 5.19 -2.35 -7.70
CA GLU A 16 5.19 -3.11 -8.96
C GLU A 16 4.21 -4.29 -8.90
N SER A 17 4.29 -5.13 -7.85
CA SER A 17 3.41 -6.28 -7.71
C SER A 17 1.93 -5.91 -7.58
N LEU A 18 1.62 -4.76 -6.96
CA LEU A 18 0.25 -4.27 -6.86
C LEU A 18 -0.19 -3.49 -8.10
N ALA A 19 0.72 -2.83 -8.83
CA ALA A 19 0.39 -2.13 -10.07
C ALA A 19 -0.16 -3.08 -11.14
N ASP A 20 0.38 -4.30 -11.24
CA ASP A 20 -0.16 -5.34 -12.13
C ASP A 20 -1.56 -5.84 -11.70
N LEU A 21 -1.92 -5.66 -10.43
CA LEU A 21 -3.19 -6.12 -9.87
C LEU A 21 -4.26 -5.01 -9.82
N VAL A 22 -3.85 -3.74 -9.82
CA VAL A 22 -4.77 -2.60 -9.85
C VAL A 22 -5.20 -2.36 -11.30
N PRO A 23 -6.50 -2.45 -11.63
CA PRO A 23 -6.95 -2.28 -13.00
C PRO A 23 -6.62 -0.88 -13.55
N ASP A 24 -5.91 -0.85 -14.67
CA ASP A 24 -5.63 0.36 -15.44
C ASP A 24 -6.94 1.08 -15.81
N ALA A 25 -7.15 2.28 -15.27
CA ALA A 25 -8.15 3.26 -15.71
C ALA A 25 -9.64 2.95 -15.44
N LYS A 26 -9.97 2.33 -14.31
CA LYS A 26 -11.35 2.39 -13.78
C LYS A 26 -11.37 2.92 -12.35
N THR A 27 -12.44 3.62 -12.00
CA THR A 27 -12.73 3.99 -10.61
C THR A 27 -12.68 2.73 -9.76
N VAL A 28 -11.66 2.59 -8.94
CA VAL A 28 -11.49 1.43 -8.06
C VAL A 28 -12.42 1.63 -6.88
N SER A 29 -13.30 0.67 -6.61
CA SER A 29 -14.15 0.69 -5.42
C SER A 29 -13.32 0.37 -4.17
N GLU A 30 -13.82 0.74 -2.99
CA GLU A 30 -13.10 0.41 -1.75
C GLU A 30 -12.93 -1.11 -1.57
N ASP A 31 -13.93 -1.92 -1.89
CA ASP A 31 -13.84 -3.38 -1.82
C ASP A 31 -12.78 -3.94 -2.78
N GLU A 32 -12.74 -3.46 -4.02
CA GLU A 32 -11.73 -3.89 -5.02
C GLU A 32 -10.31 -3.54 -4.57
N PHE A 33 -10.13 -2.33 -4.03
CA PHE A 33 -8.85 -1.91 -3.47
C PHE A 33 -8.37 -2.85 -2.36
N VAL A 34 -9.29 -3.31 -1.51
CA VAL A 34 -8.97 -4.15 -0.35
C VAL A 34 -8.71 -5.59 -0.75
N GLU A 35 -9.45 -6.13 -1.72
CA GLU A 35 -9.17 -7.46 -2.25
C GLU A 35 -7.77 -7.50 -2.90
N VAL A 36 -7.43 -6.49 -3.70
CA VAL A 36 -6.12 -6.40 -4.36
C VAL A 36 -5.00 -6.22 -3.34
N VAL A 37 -5.14 -5.22 -2.44
CA VAL A 37 -4.12 -4.94 -1.44
C VAL A 37 -3.98 -6.08 -0.44
N GLY A 38 -5.10 -6.67 -0.01
CA GLY A 38 -5.12 -7.84 0.88
C GLY A 38 -4.38 -9.01 0.26
N GLY A 39 -4.71 -9.39 -0.98
CA GLY A 39 -4.07 -10.51 -1.67
C GLY A 39 -2.57 -10.31 -1.88
N ALA A 40 -2.14 -9.09 -2.22
CA ALA A 40 -0.73 -8.78 -2.37
C ALA A 40 0.03 -8.77 -1.03
N LEU A 41 -0.59 -8.24 0.03
CA LEU A 41 -0.01 -8.29 1.37
C LEU A 41 0.12 -9.72 1.85
N GLU A 42 -0.89 -10.57 1.68
CA GLU A 42 -0.82 -11.98 2.07
C GLU A 42 0.34 -12.72 1.37
N ALA A 43 0.60 -12.41 0.09
CA ALA A 43 1.69 -13.01 -0.68
C ALA A 43 3.09 -12.68 -0.11
N VAL A 44 3.24 -11.52 0.55
CA VAL A 44 4.50 -11.08 1.17
C VAL A 44 4.55 -11.32 2.69
N GLY A 45 3.56 -12.01 3.27
CA GLY A 45 3.46 -12.19 4.72
C GLY A 45 3.07 -10.91 5.46
N GLY A 46 2.33 -10.05 4.78
CA GLY A 46 1.74 -8.82 5.29
C GLY A 46 0.32 -9.00 5.82
N THR A 47 -0.12 -8.03 6.61
CA THR A 47 -1.45 -7.95 7.19
C THR A 47 -1.96 -6.53 7.04
N LEU A 48 -3.17 -6.39 6.49
CA LEU A 48 -3.87 -5.11 6.44
C LEU A 48 -4.31 -4.72 7.86
N LEU A 49 -3.95 -3.52 8.29
CA LEU A 49 -4.26 -2.99 9.63
C LEU A 49 -5.50 -2.10 9.60
N PHE A 50 -5.60 -1.20 8.63
CA PHE A 50 -6.79 -0.38 8.42
C PHE A 50 -6.92 0.02 6.96
N LYS A 51 -8.15 0.39 6.59
CA LYS A 51 -8.49 1.03 5.31
C LYS A 51 -9.39 2.23 5.56
N MET A 52 -9.28 3.25 4.72
CA MET A 52 -10.14 4.43 4.75
C MET A 52 -10.13 5.14 3.40
N CYS A 53 -11.28 5.67 2.99
CA CYS A 53 -11.35 6.61 1.88
C CYS A 53 -11.25 8.05 2.44
N VAL A 54 -10.23 8.80 2.03
CA VAL A 54 -10.01 10.20 2.44
C VAL A 54 -10.19 11.14 1.25
N GLN A 55 -10.65 12.36 1.49
CA GLN A 55 -10.65 13.40 0.46
C GLN A 55 -9.36 14.21 0.57
N ASN A 56 -8.60 14.27 -0.52
CA ASN A 56 -7.36 15.03 -0.61
C ASN A 56 -7.43 15.98 -1.82
N GLU A 57 -7.31 17.29 -1.58
CA GLU A 57 -7.32 18.34 -2.61
C GLU A 57 -8.47 18.26 -3.64
N GLY A 58 -9.62 17.71 -3.24
CA GLY A 58 -10.81 17.56 -4.11
C GLY A 58 -10.89 16.22 -4.87
N GLU A 59 -9.92 15.33 -4.70
CA GLU A 59 -9.92 13.96 -5.21
C GLU A 59 -10.04 12.96 -4.04
N GLY A 60 -10.90 11.95 -4.17
CA GLY A 60 -10.95 10.87 -3.18
C GLY A 60 -9.71 9.97 -3.31
N GLN A 61 -9.18 9.48 -2.20
CA GLN A 61 -8.05 8.56 -2.16
C GLN A 61 -8.39 7.39 -1.23
N HIS A 62 -8.20 6.17 -1.72
CA HIS A 62 -8.19 4.98 -0.90
C HIS A 62 -6.85 4.86 -0.21
N VAL A 63 -6.87 4.85 1.12
CA VAL A 63 -5.68 4.72 1.96
C VAL A 63 -5.81 3.45 2.76
N ALA A 64 -4.77 2.63 2.74
CA ALA A 64 -4.64 1.44 3.55
C ALA A 64 -3.33 1.51 4.34
N ALA A 65 -3.36 1.15 5.61
CA ALA A 65 -2.12 0.79 6.30
C ALA A 65 -2.03 -0.70 6.48
N ALA A 66 -0.82 -1.21 6.31
CA ALA A 66 -0.48 -2.60 6.46
C ALA A 66 0.79 -2.75 7.30
N CYS A 67 1.03 -3.94 7.81
CA CYS A 67 2.33 -4.34 8.31
C CYS A 67 2.83 -5.58 7.60
N VAL A 68 4.13 -5.66 7.34
CA VAL A 68 4.80 -6.85 6.79
C VAL A 68 5.79 -7.38 7.81
N GLY A 69 5.81 -8.70 7.99
CA GLY A 69 6.68 -9.40 8.92
C GLY A 69 6.12 -9.55 10.34
N ASP A 70 6.94 -10.06 11.25
CA ASP A 70 6.55 -10.43 12.60
C ASP A 70 7.51 -9.95 13.70
N GLY A 71 6.93 -9.69 14.88
CA GLY A 71 7.69 -9.34 16.08
C GLY A 71 8.43 -7.99 15.96
N GLY A 72 9.72 -7.98 16.31
CA GLY A 72 10.56 -6.77 16.35
C GLY A 72 10.99 -6.24 14.99
N ASN A 73 10.68 -6.96 13.89
CA ASN A 73 11.02 -6.56 12.52
C ASN A 73 9.77 -6.23 11.69
N ARG A 74 8.64 -5.90 12.33
CA ARG A 74 7.44 -5.46 11.62
C ARG A 74 7.69 -4.11 10.97
N GLN A 75 7.58 -4.08 9.64
CA GLN A 75 7.57 -2.84 8.87
C GLN A 75 6.13 -2.43 8.63
N PHE A 76 5.84 -1.14 8.80
CA PHE A 76 4.53 -0.58 8.53
C PHE A 76 4.56 0.10 7.16
N LEU A 77 3.49 -0.07 6.40
CA LEU A 77 3.34 0.44 5.04
C LEU A 77 2.04 1.24 4.96
N LEU A 78 2.10 2.35 4.25
CA LEU A 78 0.97 3.17 3.87
C LEU A 78 0.79 3.04 2.35
N LEU A 79 -0.35 2.52 1.94
CA LEU A 79 -0.73 2.36 0.54
C LEU A 79 -1.79 3.41 0.21
N THR A 80 -1.57 4.19 -0.83
CA THR A 80 -2.49 5.25 -1.26
C THR A 80 -2.80 5.11 -2.75
N LEU A 81 -4.08 4.98 -3.08
CA LEU A 81 -4.59 4.91 -4.44
C LEU A 81 -5.63 6.00 -4.69
N PRO A 82 -5.48 6.83 -5.73
CA PRO A 82 -6.54 7.74 -6.17
C PRO A 82 -7.83 6.99 -6.54
N THR A 83 -8.97 7.45 -6.05
CA THR A 83 -10.30 6.89 -6.40
C THR A 83 -10.63 7.02 -7.89
N GLY A 84 -10.03 8.02 -8.56
CA GLY A 84 -10.11 8.20 -10.01
C GLY A 84 -9.29 7.17 -10.82
N GLY A 85 -8.57 6.26 -10.15
CA GLY A 85 -7.57 5.40 -10.76
C GLY A 85 -6.23 6.12 -10.93
N GLY A 86 -5.13 5.36 -11.00
CA GLY A 86 -3.79 5.90 -11.10
C GLY A 86 -2.75 4.99 -10.45
N ALA A 87 -1.53 5.52 -10.27
CA ALA A 87 -0.46 4.77 -9.64
C ALA A 87 -0.72 4.59 -8.14
N LEU A 88 -0.69 3.34 -7.70
CA LEU A 88 -0.64 3.02 -6.28
C LEU A 88 0.68 3.51 -5.70
N LYS A 89 0.62 4.31 -4.65
CA LYS A 89 1.79 4.71 -3.87
C LYS A 89 1.94 3.80 -2.67
N VAL A 90 3.15 3.33 -2.42
CA VAL A 90 3.51 2.53 -1.25
C VAL A 90 4.61 3.27 -0.50
N GLU A 91 4.40 3.58 0.77
CA GLU A 91 5.33 4.32 1.61
C GLU A 91 5.58 3.52 2.91
N THR A 92 6.84 3.25 3.24
CA THR A 92 7.24 2.65 4.51
C THR A 92 7.19 3.70 5.62
N ALA A 93 6.50 3.39 6.72
CA ALA A 93 6.43 4.25 7.89
C ALA A 93 7.65 4.08 8.80
N SER A 94 8.83 3.87 8.22
CA SER A 94 10.09 3.61 8.95
C SER A 94 10.60 4.81 9.76
N ARG A 95 9.92 5.97 9.73
CA ARG A 95 10.17 7.10 10.62
C ARG A 95 8.93 7.94 10.93
N SER A 96 8.33 7.71 12.10
CA SER A 96 7.95 8.85 12.95
C SER A 96 9.06 9.01 13.98
N THR A 97 9.89 10.04 13.82
CA THR A 97 10.77 10.55 14.88
C THR A 97 10.30 11.96 15.21
#